data_AF-A0A850JYW8-F1
#
_entry.id   AF-A0A850JYW8-F1
#
_cell.length_a   1.000
_cell.length_b   1.000
_cell.length_c   1.000
_cell.angle_alpha   90.00
_cell.angle_beta   90.00
_cell.angle_gamma   90.00
#
_symmetry.space_group_name_H-M   'P 1'
#
loop_
_entity.id
_entity.type
_entity.pdbx_description
1 polymer ?
#
loop_
_entity_poly.entity_id
_entity_poly.type
_entity_poly.pdbx_seq_one_letter_code
_entity_poly.pdbx_strand_id
1 'polypeptide(L)' 'MAKELKEKKVAKIAKKAAKKVANKKKDVKKVAKKVTKKVLKLKPTKVKKAKKAAKKEAKKAA' A
#
# COMPACT_ATOMS: atom_id res chain seq x y z
N MET A 1 3.18 -21.37 -10.22
CA MET A 1 2.30 -20.59 -9.31
C MET A 1 2.98 -19.28 -8.94
N ALA A 2 2.36 -18.14 -9.22
CA ALA A 2 2.95 -16.86 -8.83
C ALA A 2 2.74 -16.66 -7.32
N LYS A 3 3.81 -16.77 -6.53
CA LYS A 3 3.79 -16.55 -5.08
C LYS A 3 3.26 -15.13 -4.82
N GLU A 4 2.23 -15.03 -3.98
CA GLU A 4 1.71 -13.74 -3.53
C GLU A 4 2.83 -12.91 -2.88
N LEU A 5 2.77 -11.58 -3.03
CA LEU A 5 3.73 -10.72 -2.36
C LEU A 5 3.55 -10.80 -0.85
N LYS A 6 4.62 -11.20 -0.15
CA LYS A 6 4.69 -11.18 1.31
C LYS A 6 4.25 -9.83 1.87
N GLU A 7 3.51 -9.88 2.98
CA GLU A 7 2.96 -8.70 3.66
C GLU A 7 4.02 -7.64 3.98
N LYS A 8 5.22 -8.05 4.41
CA LYS A 8 6.36 -7.14 4.65
C LYS A 8 6.70 -6.28 3.42
N LYS A 9 6.63 -6.83 2.19
CA LYS A 9 6.89 -6.07 0.96
C LYS A 9 5.75 -5.11 0.64
N VAL A 10 4.50 -5.54 0.80
CA VAL A 10 3.31 -4.68 0.58
C VAL A 10 3.28 -3.51 1.56
N ALA A 11 3.62 -3.75 2.84
CA ALA A 11 3.71 -2.71 3.86
C ALA A 11 4.77 -1.65 3.53
N LYS A 12 5.95 -2.04 3.04
CA LYS A 12 6.99 -1.08 2.59
C LYS A 12 6.50 -0.21 1.43
N ILE A 13 5.75 -0.78 0.48
CA ILE A 13 5.16 -0.04 -0.65
C ILE A 13 4.07 0.92 -0.17
N ALA A 14 3.16 0.44 0.68
CA ALA A 14 2.09 1.25 1.26
C ALA A 14 2.63 2.43 2.07
N LYS A 15 3.68 2.22 2.88
CA LYS A 15 4.34 3.29 3.66
C LYS A 15 4.99 4.35 2.76
N LYS A 16 5.65 3.93 1.66
CA LYS A 16 6.22 4.86 0.67
C LYS A 16 5.12 5.64 -0.08
N ALA A 17 4.01 5.00 -0.41
CA ALA A 17 2.87 5.66 -1.04
C ALA A 17 2.21 6.66 -0.07
N ALA A 18 1.89 6.24 1.16
CA ALA A 18 1.28 7.10 2.18
C ALA A 18 2.16 8.32 2.52
N LYS A 19 3.48 8.17 2.62
CA LYS A 19 4.40 9.31 2.82
C LYS A 19 4.35 10.36 1.71
N LYS A 20 3.94 9.99 0.48
CA LYS A 20 3.87 10.92 -0.65
C LYS A 20 2.54 11.67 -0.74
N VAL A 21 1.53 11.25 -0.01
CA VAL A 21 0.17 11.82 -0.10
C VAL A 21 -0.30 12.41 1.23
N ALA A 22 0.14 11.85 2.36
CA ALA A 22 -0.25 12.35 3.68
C ALA A 22 0.73 13.42 4.18
N ASN A 23 0.18 14.56 4.59
CA ASN A 23 0.93 15.72 5.10
C ASN A 23 1.37 15.58 6.58
N LYS A 24 0.66 14.77 7.38
CA LYS A 24 0.97 14.57 8.81
C LYS A 24 1.47 13.14 9.10
N LYS A 25 2.47 13.01 9.99
CA LYS A 25 3.04 11.70 10.40
C LYS A 25 1.98 10.72 10.97
N LYS A 26 0.99 11.23 11.71
CA LYS A 26 -0.12 10.41 12.26
C LYS A 26 -0.99 9.83 11.14
N ASP A 27 -1.24 10.59 10.08
CA ASP A 27 -1.99 10.13 8.91
C ASP A 27 -1.22 9.11 8.09
N VAL A 28 0.11 9.26 7.95
CA VAL A 28 0.93 8.25 7.25
C VAL A 28 0.73 6.85 7.85
N LYS A 29 0.66 6.71 9.18
CA LYS A 29 0.47 5.41 9.84
C LYS A 29 -0.95 4.85 9.59
N LYS A 30 -1.98 5.70 9.68
CA LYS A 30 -3.38 5.31 9.44
C LYS A 30 -3.64 4.97 7.97
N VAL A 31 -3.22 5.84 7.05
CA VAL A 31 -3.33 5.67 5.60
C VAL A 31 -2.55 4.43 5.16
N ALA A 32 -1.30 4.26 5.61
CA ALA A 32 -0.54 3.06 5.29
C ALA A 32 -1.30 1.79 5.72
N LYS A 33 -1.80 1.71 6.97
CA LYS A 33 -2.54 0.53 7.46
C LYS A 33 -3.80 0.22 6.63
N LYS A 34 -4.57 1.24 6.23
CA LYS A 34 -5.74 1.07 5.35
C LYS A 34 -5.32 0.56 3.95
N VAL A 35 -4.29 1.17 3.38
CA VAL A 35 -3.75 0.79 2.06
C VAL A 35 -3.19 -0.63 2.07
N THR A 36 -2.44 -1.05 3.11
CA THR A 36 -1.91 -2.41 3.18
C THR A 36 -3.05 -3.44 3.21
N LYS A 37 -4.07 -3.25 4.04
CA LYS A 37 -5.22 -4.17 4.12
C LYS A 37 -5.92 -4.32 2.77
N LYS A 38 -6.16 -3.21 2.05
CA LYS A 38 -6.80 -3.25 0.73
C LYS A 38 -5.91 -3.87 -0.34
N VAL A 39 -4.61 -3.57 -0.34
CA VAL A 39 -3.68 -4.14 -1.33
C VAL A 39 -3.45 -5.63 -1.09
N LEU A 40 -3.46 -6.11 0.16
CA LEU A 40 -3.38 -7.54 0.47
C LEU A 40 -4.62 -8.32 0.00
N LYS A 41 -5.82 -7.74 0.14
CA LYS A 41 -7.06 -8.34 -0.41
C LYS A 41 -7.00 -8.56 -1.92
N LEU A 42 -6.22 -7.75 -2.65
CA LEU A 42 -6.03 -7.87 -4.10
C LEU A 42 -5.04 -8.96 -4.51
N LYS A 43 -4.46 -9.70 -3.54
CA LYS A 43 -3.51 -10.80 -3.74
C LYS A 43 -2.49 -10.54 -4.87
N PRO A 44 -1.77 -9.40 -4.84
CA PRO A 44 -0.90 -9.01 -5.93
C PRO A 44 0.30 -9.95 -5.99
N THR A 45 0.47 -10.58 -7.14
CA THR A 45 1.61 -11.47 -7.42
C THR A 45 2.82 -10.70 -7.95
N LYS A 46 2.59 -9.54 -8.58
CA LYS A 46 3.64 -8.69 -9.17
C LYS A 46 3.80 -7.38 -8.40
N VAL A 47 5.04 -6.96 -8.15
CA VAL A 47 5.38 -5.70 -7.46
C VAL A 47 4.77 -4.48 -8.16
N LYS A 48 4.77 -4.48 -9.50
CA LYS A 48 4.17 -3.41 -10.31
C LYS A 48 2.67 -3.24 -10.03
N LYS A 49 1.93 -4.34 -9.86
CA LYS A 49 0.49 -4.30 -9.51
C LYS A 49 0.28 -3.76 -8.10
N ALA A 50 1.06 -4.24 -7.12
CA ALA A 50 0.99 -3.73 -5.74
C ALA A 50 1.30 -2.22 -5.66
N LYS A 51 2.28 -1.73 -6.42
CA LYS A 51 2.66 -0.30 -6.45
C LYS A 51 1.54 0.57 -7.06
N LYS A 52 0.91 0.11 -8.14
CA LYS A 52 -0.23 0.81 -8.76
C LYS A 52 -1.44 0.85 -7.81
N ALA A 53 -1.79 -0.29 -7.21
CA ALA A 53 -2.89 -0.38 -6.25
C ALA A 53 -2.65 0.51 -5.02
N ALA A 54 -1.44 0.45 -4.44
CA ALA A 54 -1.08 1.29 -3.30
C ALA A 54 -1.16 2.80 -3.63
N LYS A 55 -0.79 3.23 -4.84
CA LYS A 55 -0.90 4.64 -5.25
C LYS A 55 -2.36 5.09 -5.40
N LYS A 56 -3.22 4.26 -6.01
CA LYS A 56 -4.66 4.56 -6.14
C LYS A 56 -5.33 4.63 -4.76
N GLU A 57 -5.08 3.64 -3.91
CA GLU A 57 -5.67 3.59 -2.56
C GLU A 57 -5.13 4.69 -1.65
N ALA A 58 -3.84 5.03 -1.73
CA ALA A 58 -3.28 6.14 -0.96
C ALA A 58 -3.88 7.49 -1.37
N LYS A 59 -4.19 7.70 -2.66
CA LYS A 59 -4.89 8.91 -3.12
C LYS A 59 -6.36 8.98 -2.67
N LYS A 60 -7.06 7.85 -2.61
CA LYS A 60 -8.45 7.80 -2.10
C LYS A 60 -8.54 7.96 -0.58
N ALA A 61 -7.44 7.72 0.13
CA ALA A 61 -7.42 7.67 1.58
C ALA A 61 -6.70 8.86 2.23
N ALA A 62 -6.11 9.75 1.42
CA ALA A 62 -5.48 10.99 1.86
C ALA A 62 -6.46 12.15 1.81
#